data_AF-A0A538P339-F1
#
_entry.id   AF-A0A538P339-F1
#
_cell.length_a   1.000
_cell.length_b   1.000
_cell.length_c   1.000
_cell.angle_alpha   90.00
_cell.angle_beta   90.00
_cell.angle_gamma   90.00
#
_symmetry.space_group_name_H-M   'P 1'
#
loop_
_entity.id
_entity.type
_entity.pdbx_description
1 polymer ?
#
loop_
_entity_poly.entity_id
_entity_poly.type
_entity_poly.pdbx_seq_one_letter_code
_entity_poly.pdbx_strand_id
1 'polypeptide(L)'
;MALSFLFRFRDFIAPTIDEHKAIIRDHTSCWWGWWKRPSEDDRRDVWDALNELARLESPVEIGLFDSGHGRVYPARVTQVIPPRRDDHGTSIVPPLPPGDEVLVPTYYRTSPFSRAWMRLSHIDEPIRFFGEYSFERLPTLPYYAPATLSRFEGKVIVADAELRGMDTTIWQIRPSRADDRHETIILSVPGVASPISNAPILTKSSRILHVTDPHFAVGAHREQHGWRLESEPNDGRRTLAEAIQQAVPPPIGLILVTGDLTFIGLPAEFTEARISLLKLLGIYDLDAGSLIVIPGNHDIKWTQEDAYDESARVTIAPAAAKENYRRFYRDLFFHDPNEDLSMGRRFVTPSGLVLEICAVNSSSLETGRHFLAGMGRVQEHAFVAVANALGWAAQPGLSLRLLALHHHLMLTEDLEPEASYYKGFGIAIDAPRILRLAATHGVQLALHGHKHRAFIGRSSIYELPEYAQPQYERGVISIVGGGSAGSTDVPHDSNYLNVIETESAGLTLKILRAQNRGAFQPMQAWKAGLELDGTLKRLVLADWRRLAEAQ
;
A
#
# COMPACT_ATOMS: atom_id res chain seq x y z
N MET A 1 -22.62 16.51 -29.23
CA MET A 1 -22.66 15.13 -28.73
C MET A 1 -23.11 15.18 -27.28
N ALA A 2 -24.17 14.44 -26.91
CA ALA A 2 -24.64 14.41 -25.53
C ALA A 2 -24.02 13.22 -24.82
N LEU A 3 -23.19 13.47 -23.80
CA LEU A 3 -22.62 12.45 -22.95
C LEU A 3 -23.60 12.20 -21.79
N SER A 4 -23.92 10.93 -21.52
CA SER A 4 -24.84 10.55 -20.44
C SER A 4 -24.12 10.00 -19.21
N PHE A 5 -22.88 9.53 -19.39
CA PHE A 5 -22.07 8.95 -18.32
C PHE A 5 -20.64 9.49 -18.39
N LEU A 6 -20.01 9.61 -17.22
CA LEU A 6 -18.63 10.03 -17.08
C LEU A 6 -17.85 9.00 -16.26
N PHE A 7 -16.75 8.48 -16.80
CA PHE A 7 -15.90 7.48 -16.15
C PHE A 7 -14.54 8.09 -15.84
N ARG A 8 -14.15 8.08 -14.56
CA ARG A 8 -12.85 8.56 -14.09
C ARG A 8 -11.76 7.56 -14.45
N PHE A 9 -10.62 8.08 -14.87
CA PHE A 9 -9.36 7.35 -14.87
C PHE A 9 -8.19 8.26 -14.48
N ARG A 10 -7.02 7.63 -14.40
CA ARG A 10 -5.73 8.29 -14.25
C ARG A 10 -4.65 7.33 -14.73
N ASP A 11 -3.59 7.87 -15.30
CA ASP A 11 -2.42 7.08 -15.67
C ASP A 11 -1.67 6.65 -14.40
N PHE A 12 -1.90 5.40 -13.99
CA PHE A 12 -1.18 4.78 -12.89
C PHE A 12 -0.01 3.94 -13.38
N ILE A 13 -0.23 3.11 -14.41
CA ILE A 13 0.73 2.10 -14.88
C ILE A 13 1.24 2.41 -16.29
N ALA A 14 0.38 2.99 -17.13
CA ALA A 14 0.65 3.25 -18.54
C ALA A 14 -0.09 4.53 -18.99
N PRO A 15 0.29 5.15 -20.12
CA PRO A 15 -0.48 6.21 -20.76
C PRO A 15 -1.81 5.64 -21.31
N THR A 16 -2.87 5.72 -20.51
CA THR A 16 -4.13 4.99 -20.70
C THR A 16 -4.77 5.26 -22.06
N ILE A 17 -4.87 6.53 -22.45
CA ILE A 17 -5.54 6.93 -23.71
C ILE A 17 -4.75 6.43 -24.92
N ASP A 18 -3.42 6.54 -24.89
CA ASP A 18 -2.56 6.18 -26.03
C ASP A 18 -2.58 4.66 -26.26
N GLU A 19 -2.49 3.87 -25.19
CA GLU A 19 -2.58 2.40 -25.23
C GLU A 19 -3.92 1.93 -25.82
N HIS A 20 -5.03 2.53 -25.37
CA HIS A 20 -6.36 2.18 -25.89
C HIS A 20 -6.56 2.62 -27.34
N LYS A 21 -6.11 3.83 -27.71
CA LYS A 21 -6.17 4.31 -29.10
C LYS A 21 -5.33 3.43 -30.03
N ALA A 22 -4.18 2.93 -29.57
CA ALA A 22 -3.35 2.01 -30.34
C ALA A 22 -4.11 0.72 -30.66
N ILE A 23 -4.75 0.09 -29.66
CA ILE A 23 -5.54 -1.13 -29.87
C ILE A 23 -6.76 -0.86 -30.75
N ILE A 24 -7.47 0.25 -30.57
CA ILE A 24 -8.61 0.61 -31.43
C ILE A 24 -8.16 0.77 -32.89
N ARG A 25 -7.00 1.37 -33.14
CA ARG A 25 -6.47 1.51 -34.51
C ARG A 25 -6.14 0.14 -35.12
N ASP A 26 -5.56 -0.76 -34.34
CA ASP A 26 -5.07 -2.05 -34.85
C ASP A 26 -6.18 -3.11 -34.94
N HIS A 27 -7.22 -3.00 -34.09
CA HIS A 27 -8.28 -4.01 -33.95
C HIS A 27 -9.72 -3.45 -34.03
N THR A 28 -9.91 -2.19 -34.40
CA THR A 28 -11.20 -1.45 -34.48
C THR A 28 -11.95 -1.25 -33.17
N SER A 29 -11.53 -1.89 -32.08
CA SER A 29 -12.14 -1.75 -30.76
C SER A 29 -11.17 -2.16 -29.66
N CYS A 30 -11.42 -1.69 -28.43
CA CYS A 30 -10.62 -1.99 -27.26
C CYS A 30 -11.52 -2.16 -26.03
N TRP A 31 -11.23 -3.13 -25.17
CA TRP A 31 -11.87 -3.28 -23.87
C TRP A 31 -11.26 -2.32 -22.86
N TRP A 32 -12.11 -1.55 -22.19
CA TRP A 32 -11.75 -0.67 -21.08
C TRP A 32 -12.27 -1.27 -19.77
N GLY A 33 -11.35 -1.52 -18.84
CA GLY A 33 -11.66 -2.06 -17.51
C GLY A 33 -12.02 -0.96 -16.51
N TRP A 34 -13.10 -1.16 -15.77
CA TRP A 34 -13.47 -0.25 -14.69
C TRP A 34 -12.73 -0.58 -13.40
N TRP A 35 -11.83 0.31 -12.99
CA TRP A 35 -11.12 0.24 -11.71
C TRP A 35 -11.86 1.09 -10.69
N LYS A 36 -12.85 0.47 -10.02
CA LYS A 36 -13.62 1.14 -8.97
C LYS A 36 -12.77 1.45 -7.75
N ARG A 37 -13.17 2.44 -6.94
CA ARG A 37 -12.54 2.65 -5.64
C ARG A 37 -12.91 1.53 -4.65
N PRO A 38 -12.04 1.20 -3.68
CA PRO A 38 -12.33 0.21 -2.65
C PRO A 38 -13.58 0.52 -1.80
N SER A 39 -13.88 1.80 -1.60
CA SER A 39 -15.05 2.31 -0.87
C SER A 39 -16.31 2.45 -1.74
N GLU A 40 -16.16 2.38 -3.06
CA GLU A 40 -17.24 2.49 -4.03
C GLU A 40 -17.97 1.15 -4.17
N ASP A 41 -19.30 1.20 -4.23
CA ASP A 41 -20.12 0.02 -4.48
C ASP A 41 -20.02 -0.43 -5.96
N ASP A 42 -20.82 -1.41 -6.36
CA ASP A 42 -20.77 -1.91 -7.74
C ASP A 42 -21.43 -0.97 -8.76
N ARG A 43 -22.08 0.12 -8.35
CA ARG A 43 -22.73 1.08 -9.27
C ARG A 43 -23.63 0.42 -10.32
N ARG A 44 -24.42 -0.57 -9.87
CA ARG A 44 -25.35 -1.32 -10.73
C ARG A 44 -26.35 -0.42 -11.43
N ASP A 45 -26.75 0.67 -10.77
CA ASP A 45 -27.58 1.74 -11.36
C ASP A 45 -27.02 2.28 -12.68
N VAL A 46 -25.71 2.49 -12.77
CA VAL A 46 -25.06 2.99 -13.99
C VAL A 46 -24.76 1.87 -14.97
N TRP A 47 -24.20 0.76 -14.48
CA TRP A 47 -23.80 -0.34 -15.36
C TRP A 47 -24.98 -1.02 -16.04
N ASP A 48 -26.10 -1.20 -15.33
CA ASP A 48 -27.30 -1.80 -15.90
C ASP A 48 -27.93 -0.83 -16.93
N ALA A 49 -27.99 0.48 -16.63
CA ALA A 49 -28.47 1.49 -17.57
C ALA A 49 -27.60 1.62 -18.84
N LEU A 50 -26.27 1.65 -18.69
CA LEU A 50 -25.35 1.71 -19.83
C LEU A 50 -25.42 0.43 -20.67
N ASN A 51 -25.55 -0.74 -20.05
CA ASN A 51 -25.72 -2.01 -20.76
C ASN A 51 -27.05 -2.07 -21.52
N GLU A 52 -28.14 -1.55 -20.95
CA GLU A 52 -29.43 -1.45 -21.62
C GLU A 52 -29.34 -0.51 -22.83
N LEU A 53 -28.77 0.69 -22.66
CA LEU A 53 -28.54 1.63 -23.75
C LEU A 53 -27.66 1.05 -24.85
N ALA A 54 -26.57 0.35 -24.50
CA ALA A 54 -25.67 -0.27 -25.48
C ALA A 54 -26.34 -1.41 -26.26
N ARG A 55 -27.42 -2.01 -25.75
CA ARG A 55 -28.23 -3.01 -26.48
C ARG A 55 -29.26 -2.38 -27.41
N LEU A 56 -29.79 -1.22 -27.03
CA LEU A 56 -30.85 -0.53 -27.78
C LEU A 56 -30.28 0.43 -28.85
N GLU A 57 -29.25 1.19 -28.49
CA GLU A 57 -28.66 2.28 -29.27
C GLU A 57 -27.12 2.23 -29.21
N SER A 58 -26.53 1.29 -29.97
CA SER A 58 -25.07 1.15 -30.10
C SER A 58 -24.54 1.93 -31.31
N PRO A 59 -23.51 2.78 -31.18
CA PRO A 59 -22.72 3.04 -29.97
C PRO A 59 -23.31 4.10 -29.03
N VAL A 60 -23.07 3.95 -27.73
CA VAL A 60 -23.43 4.94 -26.69
C VAL A 60 -22.25 5.89 -26.45
N GLU A 61 -22.51 7.19 -26.43
CA GLU A 61 -21.52 8.24 -26.15
C GLU A 61 -21.33 8.42 -24.63
N ILE A 62 -20.09 8.30 -24.16
CA ILE A 62 -19.67 8.52 -22.76
C ILE A 62 -18.48 9.48 -22.70
N GLY A 63 -18.19 10.02 -21.52
CA GLY A 63 -16.95 10.74 -21.24
C GLY A 63 -15.96 9.91 -20.43
N LEU A 64 -14.68 9.99 -20.77
CA LEU A 64 -13.56 9.49 -19.98
C LEU A 64 -12.85 10.68 -19.33
N PHE A 65 -12.99 10.84 -18.02
CA PHE A 65 -12.39 11.92 -17.25
C PHE A 65 -11.00 11.55 -16.75
N ASP A 66 -9.98 12.18 -17.32
CA ASP A 66 -8.61 12.14 -16.83
C ASP A 66 -8.46 13.03 -15.60
N SER A 67 -8.48 12.38 -14.43
CA SER A 67 -8.34 13.08 -13.17
C SER A 67 -6.93 13.59 -12.90
N GLY A 68 -5.92 13.16 -13.66
CA GLY A 68 -4.55 13.67 -13.58
C GLY A 68 -4.40 15.05 -14.24
N HIS A 69 -4.96 15.21 -15.43
CA HIS A 69 -4.79 16.42 -16.25
C HIS A 69 -6.04 17.31 -16.34
N GLY A 70 -7.18 16.88 -15.78
CA GLY A 70 -8.41 17.66 -15.82
C GLY A 70 -9.03 17.70 -17.22
N ARG A 71 -8.94 16.61 -17.99
CA ARG A 71 -9.43 16.52 -19.38
C ARG A 71 -10.55 15.49 -19.49
N VAL A 72 -11.49 15.69 -20.40
CA VAL A 72 -12.56 14.72 -20.69
C VAL A 72 -12.54 14.34 -22.15
N TYR A 73 -12.36 13.05 -22.42
CA TYR A 73 -12.31 12.46 -23.75
C TYR A 73 -13.65 11.79 -24.06
N PRO A 74 -14.40 12.20 -25.09
CA PRO A 74 -15.57 11.45 -25.54
C PRO A 74 -15.15 10.07 -26.04
N ALA A 75 -15.97 9.06 -25.76
CA ALA A 75 -15.74 7.70 -26.22
C ALA A 75 -17.05 6.99 -26.57
N ARG A 76 -16.97 6.04 -27.50
CA ARG A 76 -18.11 5.29 -28.03
C ARG A 76 -18.12 3.87 -27.50
N VAL A 77 -19.10 3.53 -26.67
CA VAL A 77 -19.27 2.19 -26.10
C VAL A 77 -20.17 1.36 -27.00
N THR A 78 -19.69 0.19 -27.44
CA THR A 78 -20.47 -0.75 -28.26
C THR A 78 -21.00 -1.94 -27.46
N GLN A 79 -20.35 -2.28 -26.35
CA GLN A 79 -20.70 -3.44 -25.52
C GLN A 79 -20.30 -3.20 -24.06
N VAL A 80 -21.04 -3.81 -23.13
CA VAL A 80 -20.80 -3.72 -21.69
C VAL A 80 -20.81 -5.11 -21.06
N ILE A 81 -19.91 -5.34 -20.11
CA ILE A 81 -19.92 -6.48 -19.19
C ILE A 81 -20.02 -5.90 -17.77
N PRO A 82 -21.18 -5.99 -17.11
CA PRO A 82 -21.41 -5.34 -15.82
C PRO A 82 -20.67 -6.06 -14.68
N PRO A 83 -20.59 -5.42 -13.49
CA PRO A 83 -19.97 -6.03 -12.32
C PRO A 83 -20.62 -7.32 -11.86
N ARG A 84 -19.78 -8.26 -11.42
CA ARG A 84 -20.20 -9.56 -10.91
C ARG A 84 -19.58 -9.83 -9.54
N ARG A 85 -20.32 -10.54 -8.70
CA ARG A 85 -19.85 -11.11 -7.44
C ARG A 85 -19.78 -12.63 -7.54
N ASP A 86 -18.86 -13.23 -6.78
CA ASP A 86 -18.87 -14.67 -6.55
C ASP A 86 -19.95 -15.09 -5.54
N ASP A 87 -20.06 -16.39 -5.29
CA ASP A 87 -21.05 -16.98 -4.38
C ASP A 87 -20.84 -16.53 -2.91
N HIS A 88 -19.67 -15.98 -2.58
CA HIS A 88 -19.33 -15.43 -1.27
C HIS A 88 -19.58 -13.92 -1.18
N GLY A 89 -20.13 -13.31 -2.23
CA GLY A 89 -20.42 -11.89 -2.28
C GLY A 89 -19.19 -11.00 -2.53
N THR A 90 -18.05 -11.56 -2.94
CA THR A 90 -16.83 -10.81 -3.27
C THR A 90 -16.88 -10.35 -4.72
N SER A 91 -16.54 -9.08 -4.99
CA SER A 91 -16.45 -8.58 -6.37
C SER A 91 -15.32 -9.30 -7.12
N ILE A 92 -15.62 -9.87 -8.28
CA ILE A 92 -14.66 -10.59 -9.12
C ILE A 92 -14.40 -9.84 -10.43
N VAL A 93 -13.31 -10.19 -11.11
CA VAL A 93 -13.05 -9.72 -12.49
C VAL A 93 -13.99 -10.46 -13.44
N PRO A 94 -14.93 -9.78 -14.13
CA PRO A 94 -15.79 -10.47 -15.08
C PRO A 94 -14.97 -11.03 -16.24
N PRO A 95 -15.22 -12.29 -16.67
CA PRO A 95 -14.50 -12.86 -17.79
C PRO A 95 -14.87 -12.14 -19.09
N LEU A 96 -13.86 -11.97 -19.96
CA LEU A 96 -14.05 -11.45 -21.31
C LEU A 96 -14.53 -12.57 -22.25
N PRO A 97 -15.14 -12.22 -23.41
CA PRO A 97 -15.44 -13.19 -24.45
C PRO A 97 -14.16 -13.93 -24.89
N PRO A 98 -14.23 -15.25 -25.16
CA PRO A 98 -13.06 -16.02 -25.60
C PRO A 98 -12.43 -15.41 -26.87
N GLY A 99 -11.11 -15.18 -26.86
CA GLY A 99 -10.38 -14.61 -28.01
C GLY A 99 -10.29 -13.08 -28.01
N ASP A 100 -11.00 -12.38 -27.10
CA ASP A 100 -10.94 -10.93 -27.00
C ASP A 100 -9.73 -10.43 -26.18
N GLU A 101 -8.82 -11.30 -25.72
CA GLU A 101 -7.66 -10.90 -24.90
C GLU A 101 -6.75 -9.90 -25.64
N VAL A 102 -6.66 -10.03 -26.96
CA VAL A 102 -5.91 -9.12 -27.84
C VAL A 102 -6.48 -7.70 -27.86
N LEU A 103 -7.77 -7.54 -27.57
CA LEU A 103 -8.47 -6.26 -27.53
C LEU A 103 -8.30 -5.54 -26.18
N VAL A 104 -7.56 -6.12 -25.24
CA VAL A 104 -7.33 -5.56 -23.91
C VAL A 104 -5.91 -5.01 -23.84
N PRO A 105 -5.69 -3.79 -23.34
CA PRO A 105 -4.36 -3.28 -23.04
C PRO A 105 -3.59 -4.23 -22.13
N THR A 106 -2.29 -4.40 -22.38
CA THR A 106 -1.45 -5.39 -21.67
C THR A 106 -1.55 -5.25 -20.15
N TYR A 107 -1.58 -4.01 -19.64
CA TYR A 107 -1.67 -3.73 -18.21
C TYR A 107 -3.05 -4.04 -17.59
N TYR A 108 -4.11 -4.18 -18.39
CA TYR A 108 -5.43 -4.64 -17.93
C TYR A 108 -5.56 -6.16 -17.93
N ARG A 109 -4.87 -6.88 -18.82
CA ARG A 109 -4.98 -8.35 -18.94
C ARG A 109 -4.66 -9.09 -17.65
N THR A 110 -3.74 -8.55 -16.86
CA THR A 110 -3.25 -9.14 -15.60
C THR A 110 -3.70 -8.36 -14.36
N SER A 111 -4.54 -7.33 -14.55
CA SER A 111 -4.99 -6.47 -13.47
C SER A 111 -6.09 -7.13 -12.64
N PRO A 112 -5.94 -7.20 -11.30
CA PRO A 112 -6.98 -7.71 -10.42
C PRO A 112 -8.10 -6.68 -10.16
N PHE A 113 -8.04 -5.48 -10.76
CA PHE A 113 -8.91 -4.35 -10.42
C PHE A 113 -10.14 -4.19 -11.31
N SER A 114 -10.15 -4.76 -12.52
CA SER A 114 -11.23 -4.56 -13.48
C SER A 114 -12.52 -5.21 -12.97
N ARG A 115 -13.46 -4.39 -12.46
CA ARG A 115 -14.75 -4.87 -11.92
C ARG A 115 -15.86 -4.92 -12.97
N ALA A 116 -15.69 -4.24 -14.09
CA ALA A 116 -16.59 -4.27 -15.25
C ALA A 116 -15.78 -3.96 -16.50
N TRP A 117 -16.38 -4.20 -17.66
CA TRP A 117 -15.76 -3.89 -18.96
C TRP A 117 -16.71 -3.10 -19.85
N MET A 118 -16.17 -2.14 -20.60
CA MET A 118 -16.85 -1.50 -21.71
C MET A 118 -15.99 -1.58 -22.97
N ARG A 119 -16.57 -2.02 -24.09
CA ARG A 119 -15.89 -2.11 -25.37
C ARG A 119 -16.01 -0.77 -26.07
N LEU A 120 -14.88 -0.12 -26.29
CA LEU A 120 -14.78 1.17 -26.95
C LEU A 120 -14.47 0.95 -28.43
N SER A 121 -15.23 1.58 -29.32
CA SER A 121 -14.92 1.63 -30.76
C SER A 121 -14.16 2.91 -31.15
N HIS A 122 -14.20 3.94 -30.30
CA HIS A 122 -13.55 5.20 -30.56
C HIS A 122 -13.27 5.97 -29.27
N ILE A 123 -12.21 6.79 -29.28
CA ILE A 123 -11.89 7.79 -28.25
C ILE A 123 -11.50 9.07 -29.00
N ASP A 124 -12.30 10.13 -28.84
CA ASP A 124 -12.07 11.42 -29.48
C ASP A 124 -11.02 12.26 -28.73
N GLU A 125 -10.65 13.41 -29.30
CA GLU A 125 -9.86 14.44 -28.61
C GLU A 125 -10.65 15.10 -27.47
N PRO A 126 -9.96 15.65 -26.44
CA PRO A 126 -10.63 16.15 -25.26
C PRO A 126 -11.50 17.37 -25.58
N ILE A 127 -12.68 17.42 -24.97
CA ILE A 127 -13.68 18.49 -25.18
C ILE A 127 -13.65 19.52 -24.04
N ARG A 128 -14.24 20.69 -24.31
CA ARG A 128 -14.63 21.63 -23.25
C ARG A 128 -15.82 21.05 -22.49
N PHE A 129 -15.53 20.45 -21.35
CA PHE A 129 -16.54 19.77 -20.52
C PHE A 129 -17.05 20.66 -19.37
N PHE A 130 -16.14 21.29 -18.64
CA PHE A 130 -16.48 22.08 -17.47
C PHE A 130 -17.26 23.34 -17.86
N GLY A 131 -18.42 23.52 -17.23
CA GLY A 131 -19.39 24.56 -17.55
C GLY A 131 -20.46 24.16 -18.58
N GLU A 132 -20.30 23.03 -19.28
CA GLU A 132 -21.21 22.60 -20.36
C GLU A 132 -22.08 21.37 -19.98
N TYR A 133 -21.74 20.71 -18.87
CA TYR A 133 -22.42 19.52 -18.37
C TYR A 133 -22.81 19.69 -16.90
N SER A 134 -23.93 19.08 -16.52
CA SER A 134 -24.46 19.04 -15.17
C SER A 134 -24.56 17.61 -14.66
N PHE A 135 -24.50 17.42 -13.34
CA PHE A 135 -24.84 16.13 -12.75
C PHE A 135 -26.32 15.86 -13.00
N GLU A 136 -26.64 14.72 -13.61
CA GLU A 136 -28.03 14.27 -13.72
C GLU A 136 -28.48 13.70 -12.38
N ARG A 137 -27.64 12.83 -11.81
CA ARG A 137 -27.83 12.23 -10.50
C ARG A 137 -26.47 11.91 -9.88
N LEU A 138 -26.31 12.17 -8.59
CA LEU A 138 -25.15 11.67 -7.85
C LEU A 138 -25.44 10.28 -7.27
N PRO A 139 -24.44 9.39 -7.23
CA PRO A 139 -24.55 8.17 -6.45
C PRO A 139 -24.58 8.48 -4.95
N THR A 140 -24.96 7.47 -4.17
CA THR A 140 -24.66 7.49 -2.74
C THR A 140 -23.15 7.52 -2.57
N LEU A 141 -22.64 8.57 -1.92
CA LEU A 141 -21.23 8.68 -1.55
C LEU A 141 -21.07 8.29 -0.09
N PRO A 142 -20.06 7.46 0.25
CA PRO A 142 -19.68 7.23 1.64
C PRO A 142 -19.46 8.56 2.37
N TYR A 143 -19.83 8.63 3.64
CA TYR A 143 -19.64 9.79 4.53
C TYR A 143 -20.52 11.02 4.27
N TYR A 144 -21.41 10.99 3.26
CA TYR A 144 -22.29 12.12 2.95
C TYR A 144 -23.78 11.77 3.10
N ALA A 145 -24.53 12.64 3.76
CA ALA A 145 -25.97 12.49 3.89
C ALA A 145 -26.67 12.69 2.52
N PRO A 146 -27.75 11.94 2.22
CA PRO A 146 -28.49 12.09 0.97
C PRO A 146 -28.94 13.53 0.67
N ALA A 147 -29.32 14.29 1.70
CA ALA A 147 -29.71 15.70 1.58
C ALA A 147 -28.57 16.62 1.11
N THR A 148 -27.31 16.27 1.41
CA THR A 148 -26.14 16.99 0.90
C THR A 148 -25.91 16.66 -0.58
N LEU A 149 -26.07 15.39 -0.95
CA LEU A 149 -25.82 14.91 -2.32
C LEU A 149 -26.90 15.39 -3.31
N SER A 150 -28.15 15.54 -2.88
CA SER A 150 -29.24 16.08 -3.73
C SER A 150 -29.00 17.52 -4.19
N ARG A 151 -28.09 18.27 -3.52
CA ARG A 151 -27.67 19.60 -3.98
C ARG A 151 -26.89 19.58 -5.29
N PHE A 152 -26.38 18.43 -5.71
CA PHE A 152 -25.66 18.30 -6.97
C PHE A 152 -26.57 17.96 -8.14
N GLU A 153 -27.77 17.41 -7.92
CA GLU A 153 -28.70 17.12 -9.02
C GLU A 153 -29.07 18.41 -9.78
N GLY A 154 -28.82 18.46 -11.09
CA GLY A 154 -29.01 19.68 -11.88
C GLY A 154 -28.04 20.82 -11.55
N LYS A 155 -26.89 20.51 -10.96
CA LYS A 155 -25.78 21.46 -10.78
C LYS A 155 -24.77 21.28 -11.91
N VAL A 156 -24.36 22.39 -12.52
CA VAL A 156 -23.30 22.46 -13.52
C VAL A 156 -21.97 22.05 -12.89
N ILE A 157 -21.20 21.20 -13.59
CA ILE A 157 -19.86 20.79 -13.20
C ILE A 157 -18.89 21.88 -13.65
N VAL A 158 -18.48 22.74 -12.72
CA VAL A 158 -17.74 23.97 -13.06
C VAL A 158 -16.23 23.76 -13.06
N ALA A 159 -15.72 22.75 -12.35
CA ALA A 159 -14.29 22.47 -12.27
C ALA A 159 -14.00 20.97 -12.04
N ASP A 160 -12.82 20.54 -12.47
CA ASP A 160 -12.27 19.20 -12.26
C ASP A 160 -12.13 18.83 -10.77
N ALA A 161 -11.85 19.83 -9.92
CA ALA A 161 -11.79 19.67 -8.47
C ALA A 161 -13.07 19.08 -7.86
N GLU A 162 -14.25 19.41 -8.42
CA GLU A 162 -15.54 18.90 -7.94
C GLU A 162 -15.66 17.39 -8.16
N LEU A 163 -15.20 16.89 -9.31
CA LEU A 163 -15.16 15.46 -9.61
C LEU A 163 -14.05 14.76 -8.81
N ARG A 164 -12.88 15.38 -8.66
CA ARG A 164 -11.76 14.80 -7.90
C ARG A 164 -12.11 14.58 -6.43
N GLY A 165 -12.87 15.51 -5.84
CA GLY A 165 -13.28 15.51 -4.45
C GLY A 165 -14.36 14.49 -4.08
N MET A 166 -14.96 13.82 -5.06
CA MET A 166 -15.95 12.78 -4.83
C MET A 166 -15.30 11.40 -4.76
N ASP A 167 -15.76 10.58 -3.80
CA ASP A 167 -15.30 9.21 -3.61
C ASP A 167 -16.03 8.22 -4.53
N THR A 168 -16.05 8.54 -5.82
CA THR A 168 -16.64 7.72 -6.88
C THR A 168 -15.81 7.87 -8.16
N THR A 169 -15.97 6.92 -9.07
CA THR A 169 -15.30 6.88 -10.36
C THR A 169 -16.28 6.96 -11.53
N ILE A 170 -17.60 6.98 -11.27
CA ILE A 170 -18.59 7.07 -12.35
C ILE A 170 -19.68 8.10 -11.99
N TRP A 171 -20.13 8.89 -12.95
CA TRP A 171 -21.25 9.83 -12.77
C TRP A 171 -22.27 9.70 -13.89
N GLN A 172 -23.55 9.94 -13.56
CA GLN A 172 -24.58 10.24 -14.54
C GLN A 172 -24.58 11.75 -14.79
N ILE A 173 -24.47 12.14 -16.05
CA ILE A 173 -24.32 13.53 -16.47
C ILE A 173 -25.25 13.84 -17.63
N ARG A 174 -25.53 15.11 -17.85
CA ARG A 174 -26.26 15.58 -19.02
C ARG A 174 -25.75 16.96 -19.46
N PRO A 175 -25.99 17.40 -20.70
CA PRO A 175 -25.77 18.79 -21.08
C PRO A 175 -26.45 19.75 -20.09
N SER A 176 -25.77 20.85 -19.77
CA SER A 176 -26.29 21.87 -18.86
C SER A 176 -27.52 22.57 -19.44
N ARG A 177 -28.44 22.95 -18.57
CA ARG A 177 -29.64 23.74 -18.90
C ARG A 177 -29.51 25.13 -18.30
N ALA A 178 -30.28 26.08 -18.82
CA ALA A 178 -30.21 27.49 -18.39
C ALA A 178 -30.58 27.70 -16.92
N ASP A 179 -31.39 26.81 -16.34
CA ASP A 179 -31.85 26.82 -14.95
C ASP A 179 -30.94 26.03 -14.00
N ASP A 180 -29.88 25.39 -14.51
CA ASP A 180 -28.97 24.61 -13.67
C ASP A 180 -28.14 25.52 -12.74
N ARG A 181 -27.85 25.00 -11.55
CA ARG A 181 -27.10 25.75 -10.53
C ARG A 181 -25.62 25.81 -10.86
N HIS A 182 -25.02 26.99 -10.72
CA HIS A 182 -23.60 27.24 -11.04
C HIS A 182 -22.70 27.39 -9.81
N GLU A 183 -23.22 27.14 -8.60
CA GLU A 183 -22.40 27.20 -7.39
C GLU A 183 -21.26 26.16 -7.43
N THR A 184 -20.08 26.53 -6.94
CA THR A 184 -18.98 25.58 -6.75
C THR A 184 -19.16 24.86 -5.42
N ILE A 185 -19.26 23.53 -5.46
CA ILE A 185 -19.35 22.70 -4.26
C ILE A 185 -18.23 21.65 -4.35
N ILE A 186 -17.26 21.74 -3.45
CA ILE A 186 -16.18 20.78 -3.34
C ILE A 186 -16.47 19.86 -2.17
N LEU A 187 -16.67 18.57 -2.45
CA LEU A 187 -16.65 17.53 -1.43
C LEU A 187 -15.19 17.16 -1.14
N SER A 188 -14.91 16.79 0.11
CA SER A 188 -13.62 16.22 0.51
C SER A 188 -13.80 14.73 0.76
N VAL A 189 -13.10 13.87 0.02
CA VAL A 189 -12.95 12.48 0.46
C VAL A 189 -12.13 12.50 1.75
N PRO A 190 -12.52 11.79 2.82
CA PRO A 190 -11.62 11.55 3.95
C PRO A 190 -10.47 10.65 3.48
N GLY A 191 -9.48 11.24 2.81
CA GLY A 191 -8.21 10.61 2.46
C GLY A 191 -7.18 10.98 3.51
N VAL A 192 -6.24 10.07 3.78
CA VAL A 192 -5.13 10.39 4.68
C VAL A 192 -4.14 11.27 3.93
N ALA A 193 -4.36 12.59 3.98
CA ALA A 193 -3.57 13.58 3.23
C ALA A 193 -2.18 13.86 3.82
N SER A 194 -1.75 13.07 4.81
CA SER A 194 -0.51 13.28 5.55
C SER A 194 0.17 11.94 5.83
N PRO A 195 1.51 11.86 5.80
CA PRO A 195 2.27 10.66 6.18
C PRO A 195 2.02 10.24 7.64
N ILE A 196 1.63 11.17 8.50
CA ILE A 196 1.28 10.92 9.90
C ILE A 196 -0.14 11.43 10.15
N SER A 197 -1.02 10.55 10.62
CA SER A 197 -2.41 10.88 10.92
C SER A 197 -2.91 10.05 12.10
N ASN A 198 -3.62 10.71 13.01
CA ASN A 198 -4.34 10.07 14.12
C ASN A 198 -5.82 9.81 13.82
N ALA A 199 -6.29 10.19 12.63
CA ALA A 199 -7.63 9.89 12.18
C ALA A 199 -7.78 8.36 12.04
N PRO A 200 -8.81 7.75 12.65
CA PRO A 200 -8.99 6.32 12.60
C PRO A 200 -9.39 5.86 11.19
N ILE A 201 -8.72 4.82 10.71
CA ILE A 201 -9.03 4.14 9.45
C ILE A 201 -9.68 2.80 9.79
N LEU A 202 -10.91 2.57 9.33
CA LEU A 202 -11.61 1.30 9.53
C LEU A 202 -11.01 0.25 8.58
N THR A 203 -10.54 -0.88 9.12
CA THR A 203 -10.02 -1.96 8.28
C THR A 203 -11.12 -2.94 7.91
N LYS A 204 -11.07 -3.48 6.69
CA LYS A 204 -12.02 -4.51 6.21
C LYS A 204 -11.80 -5.89 6.83
N SER A 205 -10.63 -6.11 7.44
CA SER A 205 -10.21 -7.37 8.06
C SER A 205 -9.24 -7.09 9.21
N SER A 206 -9.16 -8.03 10.16
CA SER A 206 -8.21 -8.01 11.27
C SER A 206 -6.83 -8.55 10.91
N ARG A 207 -6.62 -8.99 9.66
CA ARG A 207 -5.37 -9.59 9.16
C ARG A 207 -4.46 -8.53 8.55
N ILE A 208 -3.20 -8.51 8.99
CA ILE A 208 -2.12 -7.64 8.53
C ILE A 208 -1.14 -8.51 7.74
N LEU A 209 -0.87 -8.14 6.50
CA LEU A 209 0.20 -8.72 5.70
C LEU A 209 1.49 -7.93 5.95
N HIS A 210 2.52 -8.58 6.49
CA HIS A 210 3.83 -8.00 6.72
C HIS A 210 4.85 -8.57 5.72
N VAL A 211 5.36 -7.68 4.88
CA VAL A 211 6.31 -7.97 3.80
C VAL A 211 7.55 -7.12 4.03
N THR A 212 8.73 -7.66 3.74
CA THR A 212 9.98 -6.93 3.88
C THR A 212 11.00 -7.46 2.90
N ASP A 213 11.97 -6.63 2.52
CA ASP A 213 13.09 -7.02 1.68
C ASP A 213 12.64 -7.73 0.38
N PRO A 214 11.67 -7.20 -0.40
CA PRO A 214 11.34 -7.76 -1.71
C PRO A 214 12.47 -7.59 -2.73
N HIS A 215 13.36 -6.59 -2.56
CA HIS A 215 14.52 -6.33 -3.43
C HIS A 215 14.17 -6.35 -4.94
N PHE A 216 13.17 -5.58 -5.35
CA PHE A 216 12.86 -5.42 -6.78
C PHE A 216 14.09 -4.93 -7.52
N ALA A 217 14.48 -5.66 -8.57
CA ALA A 217 15.72 -5.45 -9.29
C ALA A 217 15.50 -5.60 -10.79
N VAL A 218 16.14 -4.76 -11.60
CA VAL A 218 15.99 -4.72 -13.06
C VAL A 218 17.35 -4.70 -13.77
N GLY A 219 17.35 -4.92 -15.09
CA GLY A 219 18.55 -4.79 -15.91
C GLY A 219 19.66 -5.76 -15.48
N ALA A 220 20.86 -5.23 -15.21
CA ALA A 220 22.02 -6.03 -14.82
C ALA A 220 21.85 -6.77 -13.48
N HIS A 221 21.00 -6.26 -12.59
CA HIS A 221 20.74 -6.84 -11.27
C HIS A 221 19.47 -7.67 -11.22
N ARG A 222 18.84 -7.96 -12.36
CA ARG A 222 17.54 -8.62 -12.41
C ARG A 222 17.48 -9.89 -11.55
N GLU A 223 18.55 -10.67 -11.50
CA GLU A 223 18.63 -11.93 -10.74
C GLU A 223 18.65 -11.75 -9.20
N GLN A 224 18.70 -10.51 -8.69
CA GLN A 224 18.64 -10.20 -7.26
C GLN A 224 17.21 -10.26 -6.70
N HIS A 225 16.21 -10.22 -7.60
CA HIS A 225 14.81 -10.45 -7.27
C HIS A 225 14.38 -11.86 -7.69
N GLY A 226 13.93 -12.67 -6.72
CA GLY A 226 13.61 -14.09 -6.89
C GLY A 226 12.35 -14.38 -7.69
N TRP A 227 11.47 -13.39 -7.89
CA TRP A 227 10.19 -13.57 -8.59
C TRP A 227 10.22 -12.95 -9.98
N ARG A 228 9.25 -13.31 -10.83
CA ARG A 228 9.00 -12.57 -12.09
C ARG A 228 8.55 -11.15 -11.75
N LEU A 229 8.93 -10.16 -12.54
CA LEU A 229 8.40 -8.80 -12.39
C LEU A 229 7.05 -8.67 -13.10
N GLU A 230 6.20 -7.76 -12.63
CA GLU A 230 4.92 -7.51 -13.26
C GLU A 230 5.05 -6.96 -14.70
N SER A 231 6.12 -6.23 -15.00
CA SER A 231 6.41 -5.70 -16.34
C SER A 231 6.96 -6.75 -17.31
N GLU A 232 7.43 -7.90 -16.82
CA GLU A 232 8.01 -8.93 -17.67
C GLU A 232 6.94 -9.77 -18.39
N PRO A 233 7.26 -10.26 -19.61
CA PRO A 233 6.41 -11.23 -20.29
C PRO A 233 6.10 -12.43 -19.40
N ASN A 234 4.89 -12.96 -19.51
CA ASN A 234 4.52 -14.17 -18.78
C ASN A 234 5.27 -15.38 -19.35
N ASP A 235 6.21 -15.91 -18.58
CA ASP A 235 7.04 -17.08 -18.90
C ASP A 235 6.64 -18.32 -18.07
N GLY A 236 5.49 -18.26 -17.38
CA GLY A 236 5.01 -19.29 -16.46
C GLY A 236 5.52 -19.15 -15.02
N ARG A 237 6.51 -18.27 -14.75
CA ARG A 237 6.92 -17.94 -13.38
C ARG A 237 5.95 -16.94 -12.74
N ARG A 238 5.81 -17.02 -11.42
CA ARG A 238 4.94 -16.14 -10.65
C ARG A 238 5.65 -14.82 -10.33
N THR A 239 4.87 -13.75 -10.31
CA THR A 239 5.25 -12.49 -9.66
C THR A 239 5.16 -12.63 -8.14
N LEU A 240 5.83 -11.75 -7.39
CA LEU A 240 5.72 -11.72 -5.93
C LEU A 240 4.26 -11.55 -5.50
N ALA A 241 3.52 -10.64 -6.13
CA ALA A 241 2.10 -10.43 -5.85
C ALA A 241 1.25 -11.68 -6.09
N GLU A 242 1.50 -12.44 -7.16
CA GLU A 242 0.83 -13.73 -7.43
C GLU A 242 1.18 -14.81 -6.41
N ALA A 243 2.46 -14.88 -6.01
CA ALA A 243 2.91 -15.82 -5.00
C ALA A 243 2.27 -15.54 -3.63
N ILE A 244 2.17 -14.26 -3.25
CA ILE A 244 1.48 -13.82 -2.04
C ILE A 244 -0.01 -14.12 -2.13
N GLN A 245 -0.68 -13.76 -3.23
CA GLN A 245 -2.12 -14.01 -3.42
C GLN A 245 -2.46 -15.49 -3.26
N GLN A 246 -1.65 -16.37 -3.85
CA GLN A 246 -1.88 -17.81 -3.79
C GLN A 246 -1.78 -18.35 -2.35
N ALA A 247 -0.82 -17.85 -1.57
CA ALA A 247 -0.55 -18.35 -0.22
C ALA A 247 -1.39 -17.65 0.86
N VAL A 248 -1.82 -16.42 0.60
CA VAL A 248 -2.55 -15.57 1.53
C VAL A 248 -3.84 -15.11 0.85
N PRO A 249 -4.90 -15.93 0.88
CA PRO A 249 -6.17 -15.56 0.28
C PRO A 249 -6.80 -14.37 1.04
N PRO A 250 -7.61 -13.53 0.35
CA PRO A 250 -8.41 -12.50 1.01
C PRO A 250 -9.28 -13.07 2.16
N PRO A 251 -9.64 -12.25 3.16
CA PRO A 251 -9.39 -10.81 3.23
C PRO A 251 -8.11 -10.44 4.01
N ILE A 252 -7.47 -9.35 3.60
CA ILE A 252 -6.41 -8.63 4.32
C ILE A 252 -6.90 -7.20 4.57
N GLY A 253 -6.62 -6.64 5.75
CA GLY A 253 -7.09 -5.31 6.14
C GLY A 253 -6.00 -4.23 6.12
N LEU A 254 -4.73 -4.64 6.15
CA LEU A 254 -3.58 -3.75 6.17
C LEU A 254 -2.38 -4.46 5.55
N ILE A 255 -1.61 -3.74 4.73
CA ILE A 255 -0.30 -4.17 4.25
C ILE A 255 0.77 -3.29 4.91
N LEU A 256 1.77 -3.93 5.52
CA LEU A 256 2.92 -3.28 6.13
C LEU A 256 4.21 -3.73 5.44
N VAL A 257 4.97 -2.77 4.93
CA VAL A 257 6.24 -3.01 4.22
C VAL A 257 7.40 -2.34 4.95
N THR A 258 8.33 -3.15 5.50
CA THR A 258 9.42 -2.67 6.36
C THR A 258 10.78 -2.55 5.64
N GLY A 259 10.80 -1.92 4.47
CA GLY A 259 12.02 -1.53 3.78
C GLY A 259 12.61 -2.54 2.80
N ASP A 260 13.69 -2.11 2.16
CA ASP A 260 14.41 -2.76 1.04
C ASP A 260 13.47 -3.19 -0.08
N LEU A 261 12.65 -2.22 -0.52
CA LEU A 261 11.78 -2.36 -1.67
C LEU A 261 12.60 -2.66 -2.93
N THR A 262 13.72 -1.98 -3.08
CA THR A 262 14.58 -2.01 -4.27
C THR A 262 15.93 -2.63 -3.97
N PHE A 263 16.68 -3.03 -4.99
CA PHE A 263 18.03 -3.57 -4.81
C PHE A 263 19.12 -2.50 -4.78
N ILE A 264 19.03 -1.43 -5.59
CA ILE A 264 20.01 -0.32 -5.60
C ILE A 264 19.36 1.07 -5.62
N GLY A 265 18.06 1.16 -5.32
CA GLY A 265 17.35 2.43 -5.23
C GLY A 265 17.14 3.11 -6.59
N LEU A 266 17.07 2.36 -7.69
CA LEU A 266 16.84 2.94 -9.01
C LEU A 266 15.37 3.33 -9.24
N PRO A 267 15.08 4.39 -10.01
CA PRO A 267 13.70 4.76 -10.36
C PRO A 267 12.90 3.65 -11.04
N ALA A 268 13.56 2.81 -11.86
CA ALA A 268 12.93 1.67 -12.51
C ALA A 268 12.57 0.55 -11.52
N GLU A 269 13.40 0.30 -10.51
CA GLU A 269 13.10 -0.66 -9.44
C GLU A 269 11.91 -0.21 -8.60
N PHE A 270 11.85 1.09 -8.26
CA PHE A 270 10.70 1.67 -7.59
C PHE A 270 9.41 1.61 -8.43
N THR A 271 9.53 1.69 -9.76
CA THR A 271 8.39 1.50 -10.67
C THR A 271 7.83 0.07 -10.51
N GLU A 272 8.68 -0.95 -10.53
CA GLU A 272 8.25 -2.35 -10.30
C GLU A 272 7.65 -2.54 -8.90
N ALA A 273 8.32 -2.02 -7.87
CA ALA A 273 7.82 -2.08 -6.50
C ALA A 273 6.41 -1.47 -6.39
N ARG A 274 6.20 -0.31 -7.04
CA ARG A 274 4.90 0.35 -7.07
C ARG A 274 3.85 -0.46 -7.80
N ILE A 275 4.17 -1.04 -8.96
CA ILE A 275 3.24 -1.88 -9.73
C ILE A 275 2.83 -3.09 -8.88
N SER A 276 3.78 -3.76 -8.23
CA SER A 276 3.51 -4.92 -7.37
C SER A 276 2.65 -4.57 -6.16
N LEU A 277 2.96 -3.46 -5.46
CA LEU A 277 2.16 -2.99 -4.31
C LEU A 277 0.76 -2.57 -4.72
N LEU A 278 0.59 -1.87 -5.85
CA LEU A 278 -0.73 -1.57 -6.38
C LEU A 278 -1.48 -2.86 -6.69
N LYS A 279 -0.85 -3.84 -7.36
CA LYS A 279 -1.48 -5.15 -7.62
C LYS A 279 -1.95 -5.83 -6.34
N LEU A 280 -1.16 -5.82 -5.26
CA LEU A 280 -1.55 -6.34 -3.95
C LEU A 280 -2.73 -5.58 -3.33
N LEU A 281 -2.73 -4.24 -3.38
CA LEU A 281 -3.87 -3.44 -2.93
C LEU A 281 -5.15 -3.81 -3.69
N GLY A 282 -5.04 -4.09 -4.99
CA GLY A 282 -6.18 -4.54 -5.81
C GLY A 282 -6.67 -5.94 -5.53
N ILE A 283 -5.74 -6.88 -5.28
CA ILE A 283 -6.06 -8.25 -4.87
C ILE A 283 -6.88 -8.25 -3.58
N TYR A 284 -6.54 -7.38 -2.64
CA TYR A 284 -7.19 -7.31 -1.32
C TYR A 284 -8.29 -6.24 -1.22
N ASP A 285 -8.60 -5.54 -2.30
CA ASP A 285 -9.59 -4.44 -2.34
C ASP A 285 -9.32 -3.37 -1.26
N LEU A 286 -8.06 -2.93 -1.17
CA LEU A 286 -7.56 -1.95 -0.21
C LEU A 286 -7.25 -0.61 -0.89
N ASP A 287 -7.44 0.48 -0.15
CA ASP A 287 -6.93 1.80 -0.53
C ASP A 287 -5.50 2.03 0.00
N ALA A 288 -4.84 3.07 -0.50
CA ALA A 288 -3.48 3.43 -0.06
C ALA A 288 -3.42 3.82 1.43
N GLY A 289 -4.52 4.23 2.07
CA GLY A 289 -4.58 4.47 3.51
C GLY A 289 -4.37 3.20 4.34
N SER A 290 -4.66 2.03 3.75
CA SER A 290 -4.41 0.70 4.31
C SER A 290 -3.03 0.12 3.96
N LEU A 291 -2.09 0.98 3.56
CA LEU A 291 -0.69 0.65 3.31
C LEU A 291 0.22 1.48 4.21
N ILE A 292 1.20 0.82 4.83
CA ILE A 292 2.34 1.47 5.45
C ILE A 292 3.61 0.97 4.75
N VAL A 293 4.47 1.91 4.36
CA VAL A 293 5.76 1.63 3.76
C VAL A 293 6.81 2.57 4.35
N ILE A 294 7.98 2.02 4.64
CA ILE A 294 9.17 2.76 5.08
C ILE A 294 10.37 2.30 4.25
N PRO A 295 11.41 3.13 4.10
CA PRO A 295 12.60 2.74 3.35
C PRO A 295 13.50 1.79 4.15
N GLY A 296 14.23 0.93 3.43
CA GLY A 296 15.41 0.24 3.93
C GLY A 296 16.71 0.86 3.42
N ASN A 297 17.85 0.24 3.70
CA ASN A 297 19.16 0.77 3.29
C ASN A 297 19.41 0.71 1.78
N HIS A 298 18.76 -0.22 1.07
CA HIS A 298 18.84 -0.31 -0.40
C HIS A 298 17.97 0.73 -1.11
N ASP A 299 16.98 1.30 -0.41
CA ASP A 299 16.04 2.28 -0.97
C ASP A 299 16.61 3.70 -1.03
N ILE A 300 17.78 3.94 -0.41
CA ILE A 300 18.45 5.24 -0.38
C ILE A 300 19.74 5.17 -1.19
N LYS A 301 19.80 5.93 -2.30
CA LYS A 301 20.93 5.88 -3.23
C LYS A 301 22.05 6.82 -2.78
N TRP A 302 22.91 6.32 -1.88
CA TRP A 302 24.02 7.08 -1.30
C TRP A 302 25.19 7.32 -2.26
N THR A 303 25.29 6.54 -3.34
CA THR A 303 26.40 6.58 -4.29
C THR A 303 25.93 6.57 -5.74
N GLN A 304 26.77 7.04 -6.66
CA GLN A 304 26.51 7.01 -8.11
C GLN A 304 26.79 5.63 -8.75
N GLU A 305 27.38 4.71 -8.00
CA GLU A 305 27.80 3.41 -8.52
C GLU A 305 26.61 2.57 -9.00
N ASP A 306 26.86 1.76 -10.02
CA ASP A 306 25.88 0.84 -10.58
C ASP A 306 25.88 -0.52 -9.87
N ALA A 307 26.59 -0.67 -8.76
CA ALA A 307 26.56 -1.86 -7.91
C ALA A 307 26.32 -1.44 -6.46
N TYR A 308 25.58 -2.27 -5.70
CA TYR A 308 25.46 -2.06 -4.27
C TYR A 308 26.76 -2.43 -3.58
N ASP A 309 27.35 -1.47 -2.87
CA ASP A 309 28.50 -1.69 -2.00
C ASP A 309 28.25 -0.99 -0.68
N GLU A 310 28.01 -1.78 0.36
CA GLU A 310 27.80 -1.34 1.74
C GLU A 310 28.99 -0.56 2.32
N SER A 311 30.18 -0.71 1.74
CA SER A 311 31.39 0.00 2.15
C SER A 311 31.66 1.28 1.36
N ALA A 312 30.83 1.56 0.34
CA ALA A 312 31.06 2.68 -0.53
C ALA A 312 30.92 4.02 0.21
N ARG A 313 31.77 4.98 -0.19
CA ARG A 313 31.71 6.34 0.35
C ARG A 313 30.48 7.05 -0.21
N VAL A 314 29.75 7.78 0.63
CA VAL A 314 28.66 8.63 0.15
C VAL A 314 29.22 9.66 -0.81
N THR A 315 28.69 9.66 -2.03
CA THR A 315 29.01 10.63 -3.08
C THR A 315 27.79 11.48 -3.46
N ILE A 316 26.61 11.14 -2.95
CA ILE A 316 25.35 11.82 -3.23
C ILE A 316 24.85 12.55 -1.99
N ALA A 317 24.50 13.83 -2.15
CA ALA A 317 23.92 14.62 -1.06
C ALA A 317 22.61 13.99 -0.55
N PRO A 318 22.31 14.06 0.77
CA PRO A 318 21.21 13.31 1.37
C PRO A 318 19.83 13.56 0.76
N ALA A 319 19.55 14.81 0.36
CA ALA A 319 18.30 15.15 -0.33
C ALA A 319 18.17 14.42 -1.67
N ALA A 320 19.25 14.38 -2.47
CA ALA A 320 19.29 13.68 -3.74
C ALA A 320 19.25 12.15 -3.57
N ALA A 321 19.93 11.61 -2.55
CA ALA A 321 19.95 10.18 -2.26
C ALA A 321 18.56 9.62 -1.92
N LYS A 322 17.72 10.44 -1.28
CA LYS A 322 16.35 10.11 -0.86
C LYS A 322 15.30 10.39 -1.94
N GLU A 323 15.64 11.09 -3.02
CA GLU A 323 14.64 11.62 -3.97
C GLU A 323 13.89 10.51 -4.71
N ASN A 324 14.54 9.39 -5.04
CA ASN A 324 13.87 8.28 -5.71
C ASN A 324 12.78 7.67 -4.82
N TYR A 325 13.08 7.41 -3.55
CA TYR A 325 12.09 6.96 -2.57
C TYR A 325 10.98 7.99 -2.36
N ARG A 326 11.32 9.30 -2.29
CA ARG A 326 10.32 10.37 -2.15
C ARG A 326 9.36 10.41 -3.33
N ARG A 327 9.87 10.25 -4.55
CA ARG A 327 9.03 10.17 -5.76
C ARG A 327 8.13 8.95 -5.71
N PHE A 328 8.68 7.77 -5.43
CA PHE A 328 7.91 6.53 -5.23
C PHE A 328 6.77 6.73 -4.23
N TYR A 329 7.05 7.34 -3.07
CA TYR A 329 6.05 7.62 -2.04
C TYR A 329 4.93 8.54 -2.57
N ARG A 330 5.27 9.65 -3.22
CA ARG A 330 4.29 10.58 -3.81
C ARG A 330 3.42 9.90 -4.86
N ASP A 331 4.00 9.04 -5.67
CA ASP A 331 3.29 8.32 -6.72
C ASP A 331 2.34 7.25 -6.18
N LEU A 332 2.54 6.82 -4.92
CA LEU A 332 1.73 5.83 -4.22
C LEU A 332 0.63 6.47 -3.36
N PHE A 333 0.95 7.51 -2.60
CA PHE A 333 0.04 8.15 -1.64
C PHE A 333 -0.56 9.48 -2.12
N PHE A 334 -0.05 10.07 -3.21
CA PHE A 334 -0.49 11.35 -3.76
C PHE A 334 -0.31 12.55 -2.83
N HIS A 335 0.62 12.45 -1.89
CA HIS A 335 1.10 13.55 -1.06
C HIS A 335 2.58 13.34 -0.73
N ASP A 336 3.26 14.39 -0.30
CA ASP A 336 4.67 14.31 0.08
C ASP A 336 4.86 13.41 1.33
N PRO A 337 5.97 12.64 1.40
CA PRO A 337 6.40 12.05 2.67
C PRO A 337 6.88 13.16 3.62
N ASN A 338 6.96 12.86 4.92
CA ASN A 338 7.57 13.80 5.86
C ASN A 338 9.10 13.84 5.66
N GLU A 339 9.75 14.78 6.34
CA GLU A 339 11.20 14.99 6.26
C GLU A 339 11.99 13.70 6.56
N ASP A 340 11.58 13.00 7.62
CA ASP A 340 12.23 11.80 8.15
C ASP A 340 11.92 10.51 7.39
N LEU A 341 11.03 10.54 6.37
CA LEU A 341 10.52 9.35 5.68
C LEU A 341 9.83 8.33 6.62
N SER A 342 9.16 8.84 7.64
CA SER A 342 8.40 8.05 8.62
C SER A 342 6.90 8.09 8.32
N MET A 343 6.13 7.13 8.83
CA MET A 343 4.68 7.09 8.74
C MET A 343 4.03 6.85 10.10
N GLY A 344 2.83 7.40 10.29
CA GLY A 344 2.01 7.16 11.47
C GLY A 344 0.55 6.98 11.11
N ARG A 345 -0.07 5.92 11.61
CA ARG A 345 -1.47 5.59 11.31
C ARG A 345 -2.18 4.98 12.52
N ARG A 346 -3.47 5.28 12.63
CA ARG A 346 -4.41 4.63 13.55
C ARG A 346 -5.43 3.84 12.75
N PHE A 347 -5.60 2.57 13.08
CA PHE A 347 -6.59 1.68 12.51
C PHE A 347 -7.57 1.19 13.56
N VAL A 348 -8.80 0.90 13.15
CA VAL A 348 -9.79 0.21 13.96
C VAL A 348 -10.16 -1.06 13.22
N THR A 349 -9.90 -2.20 13.86
CA THR A 349 -10.15 -3.51 13.26
C THR A 349 -11.60 -3.94 13.47
N PRO A 350 -12.12 -4.92 12.69
CA PRO A 350 -13.46 -5.47 12.91
C PRO A 350 -13.68 -6.07 14.31
N SER A 351 -12.61 -6.47 15.01
CA SER A 351 -12.70 -6.94 16.40
C SER A 351 -12.86 -5.80 17.43
N GLY A 352 -12.88 -4.54 16.98
CA GLY A 352 -12.94 -3.35 17.83
C GLY A 352 -11.59 -2.96 18.44
N LEU A 353 -10.50 -3.68 18.12
CA LEU A 353 -9.16 -3.34 18.59
C LEU A 353 -8.65 -2.11 17.82
N VAL A 354 -8.12 -1.14 18.56
CA VAL A 354 -7.43 0.01 17.98
C VAL A 354 -5.96 -0.32 17.82
N LEU A 355 -5.46 -0.23 16.60
CA LEU A 355 -4.08 -0.46 16.22
C LEU A 355 -3.42 0.89 15.90
N GLU A 356 -2.29 1.20 16.53
CA GLU A 356 -1.52 2.41 16.29
C GLU A 356 -0.11 2.02 15.85
N ILE A 357 0.30 2.47 14.65
CA ILE A 357 1.58 2.08 14.06
C ILE A 357 2.46 3.31 13.93
N CYS A 358 3.61 3.27 14.60
CA CYS A 358 4.72 4.19 14.41
C CYS A 358 5.74 3.51 13.49
N ALA A 359 5.80 3.91 12.23
CA ALA A 359 6.75 3.38 11.26
C ALA A 359 7.86 4.39 11.01
N VAL A 360 9.10 4.05 11.31
CA VAL A 360 10.24 4.98 11.31
C VAL A 360 11.33 4.53 10.37
N ASN A 361 11.94 5.50 9.69
CA ASN A 361 13.10 5.28 8.85
C ASN A 361 14.33 4.97 9.70
N SER A 362 14.87 3.76 9.59
CA SER A 362 16.12 3.37 10.22
C SER A 362 17.33 3.44 9.30
N SER A 363 17.18 3.91 8.07
CA SER A 363 18.22 4.01 7.04
C SER A 363 18.65 5.45 6.80
N SER A 364 18.60 6.27 7.87
CA SER A 364 18.80 7.71 7.81
C SER A 364 20.26 8.14 8.02
N LEU A 365 21.15 7.22 8.39
CA LEU A 365 22.54 7.52 8.71
C LEU A 365 23.37 7.71 7.44
N GLU A 366 23.83 8.92 7.24
CA GLU A 366 24.83 9.29 6.23
C GLU A 366 26.21 8.75 6.62
N THR A 367 27.15 8.52 5.69
CA THR A 367 28.52 8.10 6.07
C THR A 367 29.18 9.12 6.98
N GLY A 368 29.97 8.64 7.94
CA GLY A 368 30.88 9.47 8.71
C GLY A 368 32.31 8.98 8.65
N ARG A 369 33.18 9.62 9.42
CA ARG A 369 34.63 9.31 9.46
C ARG A 369 34.92 7.84 9.81
N HIS A 370 34.01 7.19 10.55
CA HIS A 370 34.17 5.82 11.07
C HIS A 370 32.91 4.94 10.92
N PHE A 371 31.92 5.37 10.15
CA PHE A 371 30.67 4.63 9.95
C PHE A 371 30.21 4.70 8.50
N LEU A 372 29.61 3.60 8.03
CA LEU A 372 29.23 3.38 6.64
C LEU A 372 27.79 3.85 6.37
N ALA A 373 27.51 4.23 5.13
CA ALA A 373 26.15 4.52 4.70
C ALA A 373 25.31 3.25 4.76
N GLY A 374 24.03 3.41 5.08
CA GLY A 374 23.12 2.27 5.21
C GLY A 374 23.25 1.52 6.54
N MET A 375 24.15 1.89 7.44
CA MET A 375 24.13 1.40 8.82
C MET A 375 22.87 1.88 9.54
N GLY A 376 22.22 0.97 10.26
CA GLY A 376 20.95 1.25 10.92
C GLY A 376 21.04 2.32 12.00
N ARG A 377 20.18 3.33 11.92
CA ARG A 377 19.95 4.34 12.95
C ARG A 377 18.56 4.95 12.84
N VAL A 378 17.85 4.99 13.96
CA VAL A 378 16.53 5.66 14.05
C VAL A 378 16.71 7.04 14.69
N GLN A 379 16.30 8.09 13.99
CA GLN A 379 16.32 9.42 14.58
C GLN A 379 15.26 9.52 15.69
N GLU A 380 15.70 9.78 16.93
CA GLU A 380 14.82 9.84 18.10
C GLU A 380 13.66 10.84 17.91
N HIS A 381 13.94 12.01 17.32
CA HIS A 381 12.90 13.00 17.06
C HIS A 381 11.84 12.50 16.08
N ALA A 382 12.19 11.65 15.11
CA ALA A 382 11.24 11.09 14.16
C ALA A 382 10.25 10.15 14.87
N PHE A 383 10.74 9.27 15.75
CA PHE A 383 9.89 8.43 16.59
C PHE A 383 8.98 9.28 17.48
N VAL A 384 9.54 10.27 18.17
CA VAL A 384 8.79 11.15 19.09
C VAL A 384 7.74 11.97 18.34
N ALA A 385 8.05 12.48 17.15
CA ALA A 385 7.12 13.23 16.32
C ALA A 385 5.91 12.37 15.92
N VAL A 386 6.14 11.14 15.46
CA VAL A 386 5.06 10.20 15.11
C VAL A 386 4.24 9.83 16.35
N ALA A 387 4.90 9.45 17.45
CA ALA A 387 4.25 9.09 18.70
C ALA A 387 3.36 10.23 19.25
N ASN A 388 3.87 11.47 19.23
CA ASN A 388 3.13 12.64 19.67
C ASN A 388 1.94 12.95 18.77
N ALA A 389 2.11 12.86 17.45
CA ALA A 389 1.02 13.07 16.50
C ALA A 389 -0.09 12.01 16.65
N LEU A 390 0.26 10.76 16.99
CA LEU A 390 -0.68 9.70 17.35
C LEU A 390 -1.28 9.86 18.76
N GLY A 391 -0.78 10.80 19.56
CA GLY A 391 -1.27 11.07 20.92
C GLY A 391 -0.76 10.11 21.99
N TRP A 392 0.35 9.39 21.74
CA TRP A 392 0.90 8.42 22.69
C TRP A 392 1.34 9.03 24.02
N ALA A 393 1.71 10.31 24.03
CA ALA A 393 2.13 11.04 25.22
C ALA A 393 0.97 11.49 26.14
N ALA A 394 -0.28 11.46 25.67
CA ALA A 394 -1.40 12.11 26.35
C ALA A 394 -2.21 11.19 27.31
N GLN A 395 -2.25 9.88 27.07
CA GLN A 395 -3.03 8.92 27.87
C GLN A 395 -2.43 7.51 27.77
N PRO A 396 -2.43 6.72 28.87
CA PRO A 396 -2.39 5.26 28.78
C PRO A 396 -3.54 4.78 27.90
N GLY A 397 -3.22 4.06 26.83
CA GLY A 397 -4.20 3.64 25.82
C GLY A 397 -4.47 2.15 25.88
N LEU A 398 -5.71 1.76 25.56
CA LEU A 398 -6.10 0.37 25.28
C LEU A 398 -5.84 -0.01 23.81
N SER A 399 -4.87 0.67 23.18
CA SER A 399 -4.50 0.44 21.79
C SER A 399 -3.30 -0.50 21.73
N LEU A 400 -3.30 -1.35 20.71
CA LEU A 400 -2.12 -2.11 20.33
C LEU A 400 -1.18 -1.19 19.55
N ARG A 401 -0.03 -0.87 20.12
CA ARG A 401 0.99 0.01 19.56
C ARG A 401 2.12 -0.81 18.95
N LEU A 402 2.36 -0.58 17.67
CA LEU A 402 3.42 -1.21 16.90
C LEU A 402 4.51 -0.20 16.54
N LEU A 403 5.75 -0.66 16.59
CA LEU A 403 6.89 0.01 15.98
C LEU A 403 7.28 -0.75 14.71
N ALA A 404 7.35 -0.09 13.57
CA ALA A 404 7.84 -0.68 12.33
C ALA A 404 9.11 0.04 11.89
N LEU A 405 10.15 -0.71 11.54
CA LEU A 405 11.44 -0.17 11.10
C LEU A 405 12.16 -1.22 10.24
N HIS A 406 13.13 -0.83 9.41
CA HIS A 406 13.84 -1.81 8.58
C HIS A 406 14.90 -2.62 9.36
N HIS A 407 15.92 -1.94 9.88
CA HIS A 407 16.96 -2.53 10.73
C HIS A 407 16.41 -3.13 12.03
N HIS A 408 16.98 -4.25 12.46
CA HIS A 408 16.55 -4.94 13.67
C HIS A 408 16.96 -4.20 14.95
N LEU A 409 16.23 -4.44 16.04
CA LEU A 409 16.46 -3.86 17.37
C LEU A 409 17.11 -4.84 18.36
N MET A 410 17.35 -6.08 17.93
CA MET A 410 17.95 -7.15 18.72
C MET A 410 18.75 -8.05 17.79
N LEU A 411 19.90 -8.55 18.25
CA LEU A 411 20.71 -9.48 17.48
C LEU A 411 19.85 -10.69 17.05
N THR A 412 19.84 -10.97 15.75
CA THR A 412 19.05 -12.04 15.15
C THR A 412 19.87 -13.29 14.85
N GLU A 413 21.19 -13.13 14.71
CA GLU A 413 22.12 -14.21 14.44
C GLU A 413 22.61 -14.84 15.76
N ASP A 414 22.70 -16.17 15.78
CA ASP A 414 23.36 -16.89 16.88
C ASP A 414 24.88 -16.64 16.87
N LEU A 415 25.45 -16.46 15.67
CA LEU A 415 26.87 -16.15 15.44
C LEU A 415 27.04 -15.30 14.19
N GLU A 416 27.56 -14.09 14.36
CA GLU A 416 27.91 -13.19 13.25
C GLU A 416 29.29 -13.55 12.68
N PRO A 417 29.45 -13.54 11.34
CA PRO A 417 30.77 -13.76 10.72
C PRO A 417 31.71 -12.59 11.01
N GLU A 418 33.00 -12.87 11.17
CA GLU A 418 34.04 -11.87 11.44
C GLU A 418 34.05 -10.71 10.43
N ALA A 419 33.73 -11.02 9.16
CA ALA A 419 33.63 -10.05 8.08
C ALA A 419 32.52 -9.00 8.27
N SER A 420 31.57 -9.21 9.17
CA SER A 420 30.46 -8.28 9.44
C SER A 420 30.70 -7.38 10.67
N TYR A 421 31.81 -7.56 11.40
CA TYR A 421 32.03 -6.88 12.68
C TYR A 421 32.12 -5.36 12.53
N TYR A 422 32.82 -4.88 11.49
CA TYR A 422 32.94 -3.44 11.23
C TYR A 422 31.63 -2.81 10.72
N LYS A 423 30.65 -3.62 10.33
CA LYS A 423 29.33 -3.19 9.85
C LYS A 423 28.30 -3.09 10.98
N GLY A 424 28.70 -3.33 12.22
CA GLY A 424 27.81 -3.23 13.37
C GLY A 424 26.70 -4.28 13.37
N PHE A 425 26.96 -5.46 12.76
CA PHE A 425 26.03 -6.60 12.74
C PHE A 425 24.67 -6.32 12.06
N GLY A 426 24.52 -5.20 11.32
CA GLY A 426 23.25 -4.78 10.73
C GLY A 426 22.19 -4.32 11.74
N ILE A 427 22.52 -4.27 13.04
CA ILE A 427 21.61 -3.79 14.08
C ILE A 427 21.52 -2.26 14.00
N ALA A 428 20.37 -1.69 14.36
CA ALA A 428 20.33 -0.26 14.58
C ALA A 428 21.28 0.13 15.73
N ILE A 429 22.23 1.03 15.49
CA ILE A 429 23.28 1.39 16.46
C ILE A 429 22.71 1.99 17.75
N ASP A 430 21.50 2.55 17.68
CA ASP A 430 20.76 3.13 18.78
C ASP A 430 19.61 2.24 19.27
N ALA A 431 19.59 0.96 18.89
CA ALA A 431 18.53 0.02 19.25
C ALA A 431 18.16 0.02 20.75
N PRO A 432 19.11 0.01 21.73
CA PRO A 432 18.75 0.07 23.15
C PRO A 432 18.03 1.35 23.56
N ARG A 433 18.35 2.49 22.92
CA ARG A 433 17.70 3.78 23.16
C ARG A 433 16.28 3.77 22.59
N ILE A 434 16.12 3.26 21.37
CA ILE A 434 14.82 3.14 20.70
C ILE A 434 13.89 2.18 21.44
N LEU A 435 14.40 1.04 21.92
CA LEU A 435 13.61 0.11 22.75
C LEU A 435 13.13 0.76 24.05
N ARG A 436 13.97 1.57 24.72
CA ARG A 436 13.56 2.34 25.92
C ARG A 436 12.47 3.36 25.60
N LEU A 437 12.59 4.09 24.49
CA LEU A 437 11.56 5.04 24.05
C LEU A 437 10.26 4.30 23.71
N ALA A 438 10.32 3.23 22.93
CA ALA A 438 9.19 2.40 22.56
C ALA A 438 8.48 1.85 23.81
N ALA A 439 9.21 1.30 24.78
CA ALA A 439 8.65 0.76 26.02
C ALA A 439 7.99 1.86 26.87
N THR A 440 8.62 3.03 26.95
CA THR A 440 8.07 4.21 27.65
C THR A 440 6.75 4.65 27.02
N HIS A 441 6.63 4.61 25.70
CA HIS A 441 5.41 4.91 24.97
C HIS A 441 4.44 3.71 24.85
N GLY A 442 4.70 2.60 25.55
CA GLY A 442 3.80 1.44 25.60
C GLY A 442 3.66 0.71 24.27
N VAL A 443 4.71 0.66 23.45
CA VAL A 443 4.79 -0.23 22.29
C VAL A 443 4.86 -1.68 22.78
N GLN A 444 4.04 -2.56 22.21
CA GLN A 444 4.04 -3.99 22.55
C GLN A 444 4.74 -4.86 21.50
N LEU A 445 4.78 -4.41 20.24
CA LEU A 445 5.31 -5.20 19.13
C LEU A 445 6.17 -4.34 18.19
N ALA A 446 7.39 -4.78 17.90
CA ALA A 446 8.26 -4.23 16.87
C ALA A 446 8.35 -5.18 15.68
N LEU A 447 8.23 -4.66 14.45
CA LEU A 447 8.30 -5.42 13.20
C LEU A 447 9.47 -4.90 12.35
N HIS A 448 10.30 -5.79 11.81
CA HIS A 448 11.48 -5.42 11.03
C HIS A 448 11.86 -6.39 9.90
N GLY A 449 12.88 -6.00 9.13
CA GLY A 449 13.50 -6.76 8.03
C GLY A 449 15.03 -6.86 8.12
N HIS A 450 15.72 -6.57 7.01
CA HIS A 450 17.17 -6.38 6.84
C HIS A 450 18.02 -7.66 6.84
N LYS A 451 17.84 -8.53 7.83
CA LYS A 451 18.67 -9.74 7.97
C LYS A 451 18.19 -10.94 7.15
N HIS A 452 17.11 -10.77 6.39
CA HIS A 452 16.50 -11.83 5.57
C HIS A 452 16.12 -13.10 6.35
N ARG A 453 16.00 -13.03 7.68
CA ARG A 453 15.62 -14.16 8.55
C ARG A 453 14.29 -13.93 9.24
N ALA A 454 13.45 -14.97 9.25
CA ALA A 454 12.30 -15.02 10.14
C ALA A 454 12.80 -15.07 11.59
N PHE A 455 12.26 -14.18 12.44
CA PHE A 455 12.74 -14.02 13.82
C PHE A 455 11.58 -13.73 14.77
N ILE A 456 11.65 -14.29 15.98
CA ILE A 456 10.78 -13.92 17.10
C ILE A 456 11.68 -13.75 18.31
N GLY A 457 11.66 -12.55 18.87
CA GLY A 457 12.34 -12.19 20.11
C GLY A 457 11.41 -11.45 21.05
N ARG A 458 11.81 -11.37 22.32
CA ARG A 458 11.09 -10.62 23.35
C ARG A 458 12.09 -10.14 24.39
N SER A 459 11.96 -8.87 24.80
CA SER A 459 12.90 -8.27 25.74
C SER A 459 12.18 -7.45 26.80
N SER A 460 12.60 -7.61 28.06
CA SER A 460 12.24 -6.73 29.17
C SER A 460 13.15 -5.53 29.14
N ILE A 461 12.55 -4.34 29.09
CA ILE A 461 13.26 -3.08 28.89
C ILE A 461 13.35 -2.34 30.23
N TYR A 462 14.58 -2.02 30.60
CA TYR A 462 14.90 -1.29 31.81
C TYR A 462 15.51 0.08 31.50
N GLU A 463 15.25 1.03 32.38
CA GLU A 463 15.95 2.31 32.41
C GLU A 463 17.42 2.13 32.81
N LEU A 464 18.27 3.07 32.40
CA LEU A 464 19.65 3.11 32.87
C LEU A 464 19.69 3.38 34.40
N PRO A 465 20.42 2.56 35.19
CA PRO A 465 20.54 2.75 36.63
C PRO A 465 21.06 4.14 37.04
N GLU A 466 21.87 4.77 36.19
CA GLU A 466 22.46 6.10 36.43
C GLU A 466 21.44 7.25 36.51
N TYR A 467 20.24 7.08 35.95
CA TYR A 467 19.19 8.09 36.02
C TYR A 467 18.41 8.07 37.35
N ALA A 468 18.73 7.15 38.27
CA ALA A 468 18.17 7.06 39.63
C ALA A 468 16.64 7.17 39.70
N GLN A 469 15.91 6.65 38.71
CA GLN A 469 14.45 6.71 38.69
C GLN A 469 13.85 5.59 39.54
N PRO A 470 12.83 5.88 40.38
CA PRO A 470 12.14 4.86 41.16
C PRO A 470 11.48 3.78 40.29
N GLN A 471 10.99 4.17 39.11
CA GLN A 471 10.44 3.27 38.12
C GLN A 471 11.49 2.93 37.06
N TYR A 472 12.18 1.80 37.27
CA TYR A 472 13.27 1.33 36.42
C TYR A 472 12.80 0.33 35.36
N GLU A 473 11.68 -0.37 35.55
CA GLU A 473 11.08 -1.21 34.51
C GLU A 473 10.21 -0.35 33.58
N ARG A 474 10.51 -0.37 32.27
CA ARG A 474 9.79 0.41 31.26
C ARG A 474 8.72 -0.40 30.53
N GLY A 475 8.88 -1.72 30.44
CA GLY A 475 7.92 -2.64 29.85
C GLY A 475 8.58 -3.77 29.07
N VAL A 476 7.76 -4.56 28.40
CA VAL A 476 8.20 -5.71 27.58
C VAL A 476 7.81 -5.46 26.13
N ILE A 477 8.74 -5.70 25.21
CA ILE A 477 8.52 -5.56 23.77
C ILE A 477 8.76 -6.91 23.10
N SER A 478 7.78 -7.37 22.32
CA SER A 478 7.96 -8.45 21.36
C SER A 478 8.55 -7.90 20.05
N ILE A 479 9.48 -8.63 19.44
CA ILE A 479 10.17 -8.24 18.21
C ILE A 479 10.00 -9.36 17.19
N VAL A 480 9.53 -9.05 15.99
CA VAL A 480 9.31 -10.04 14.93
C VAL A 480 10.01 -9.59 13.64
N GLY A 481 10.88 -10.45 13.11
CA GLY A 481 11.53 -10.27 11.81
C GLY A 481 10.70 -10.89 10.69
N GLY A 482 10.57 -10.18 9.57
CA GLY A 482 9.80 -10.59 8.40
C GLY A 482 10.51 -11.57 7.47
N GLY A 483 11.82 -11.80 7.66
CA GLY A 483 12.64 -12.53 6.70
C GLY A 483 12.94 -11.68 5.46
N SER A 484 12.81 -12.27 4.28
CA SER A 484 12.85 -11.53 3.01
C SER A 484 11.80 -12.11 2.07
N ALA A 485 10.98 -11.26 1.48
CA ALA A 485 9.92 -11.70 0.59
C ALA A 485 10.40 -12.01 -0.83
N GLY A 486 11.53 -11.44 -1.27
CA GLY A 486 11.94 -11.55 -2.67
C GLY A 486 13.42 -11.45 -2.98
N SER A 487 14.30 -11.24 -2.01
CA SER A 487 15.74 -11.27 -2.25
C SER A 487 16.22 -12.67 -2.63
N THR A 488 17.25 -12.75 -3.45
CA THR A 488 17.97 -14.01 -3.73
C THR A 488 19.19 -14.20 -2.84
N ASP A 489 19.62 -13.16 -2.13
CA ASP A 489 20.66 -13.25 -1.10
C ASP A 489 20.05 -13.67 0.25
N VAL A 490 19.57 -14.92 0.32
CA VAL A 490 18.86 -15.43 1.50
C VAL A 490 19.46 -16.75 1.99
N PRO A 491 19.54 -16.96 3.32
CA PRO A 491 19.96 -18.23 3.87
C PRO A 491 19.05 -19.38 3.42
N HIS A 492 19.64 -20.47 2.95
CA HIS A 492 18.94 -21.69 2.54
C HIS A 492 17.89 -21.48 1.42
N ASP A 493 18.13 -20.50 0.53
CA ASP A 493 17.24 -20.17 -0.60
C ASP A 493 15.76 -20.06 -0.17
N SER A 494 15.54 -19.40 0.96
CA SER A 494 14.24 -19.32 1.63
C SER A 494 13.78 -17.88 1.76
N ASN A 495 12.65 -17.57 1.12
CA ASN A 495 11.92 -16.33 1.31
C ASN A 495 10.79 -16.51 2.33
N TYR A 496 10.38 -15.42 2.98
CA TYR A 496 9.39 -15.42 4.05
C TYR A 496 8.41 -14.26 3.91
N LEU A 497 7.23 -14.43 4.50
CA LEU A 497 6.30 -13.35 4.79
C LEU A 497 5.54 -13.68 6.08
N ASN A 498 4.99 -12.66 6.71
CA ASN A 498 4.21 -12.80 7.93
C ASN A 498 2.75 -12.39 7.69
N VAL A 499 1.82 -13.14 8.28
CA VAL A 499 0.42 -12.73 8.43
C VAL A 499 0.13 -12.62 9.92
N ILE A 500 -0.20 -11.42 10.38
CA ILE A 500 -0.55 -11.13 11.77
C ILE A 500 -2.05 -10.91 11.84
N GLU A 501 -2.75 -11.71 12.63
CA GLU A 501 -4.19 -11.61 12.84
C GLU A 501 -4.46 -11.05 14.23
N THR A 502 -5.25 -9.97 14.27
CA THR A 502 -5.62 -9.28 15.50
C THR A 502 -6.97 -9.76 16.03
N GLU A 503 -6.97 -10.31 17.24
CA GLU A 503 -8.16 -10.77 17.95
C GLU A 503 -8.40 -9.85 19.17
N SER A 504 -9.61 -9.82 19.71
CA SER A 504 -9.90 -9.04 20.93
C SER A 504 -9.05 -9.49 22.13
N ALA A 505 -8.66 -10.77 22.17
CA ALA A 505 -7.91 -11.38 23.26
C ALA A 505 -6.42 -11.61 22.94
N GLY A 506 -5.92 -11.22 21.77
CA GLY A 506 -4.54 -11.56 21.39
C GLY A 506 -4.17 -11.33 19.94
N LEU A 507 -3.00 -11.85 19.59
CA LEU A 507 -2.42 -11.86 18.26
C LEU A 507 -2.08 -13.29 17.84
N THR A 508 -2.36 -13.60 16.58
CA THR A 508 -1.86 -14.82 15.93
C THR A 508 -0.86 -14.42 14.83
N LEU A 509 0.37 -14.90 14.90
CA LEU A 509 1.42 -14.71 13.88
C LEU A 509 1.57 -16.00 13.08
N LYS A 510 1.36 -15.94 11.77
CA LYS A 510 1.67 -17.02 10.83
C LYS A 510 2.87 -16.62 10.00
N ILE A 511 3.92 -17.43 10.03
CA ILE A 511 5.12 -17.26 9.20
C ILE A 511 4.98 -18.22 8.03
N LEU A 512 5.01 -17.70 6.81
CA LEU A 512 5.02 -18.48 5.59
C LEU A 512 6.43 -18.47 5.00
N ARG A 513 6.81 -19.58 4.38
CA ARG A 513 8.12 -19.76 3.75
C ARG A 513 7.96 -20.29 2.32
N ALA A 514 8.71 -19.72 1.39
CA ALA A 514 8.94 -20.26 0.05
C ALA A 514 10.40 -20.74 -0.01
N GLN A 515 10.63 -22.01 -0.33
CA GLN A 515 11.99 -22.55 -0.53
C GLN A 515 12.25 -22.73 -2.01
N ASN A 516 13.48 -22.46 -2.45
CA ASN A 516 13.92 -22.57 -3.84
C ASN A 516 13.01 -21.79 -4.80
N ARG A 517 12.56 -20.59 -4.39
CA ARG A 517 11.62 -19.74 -5.16
C ARG A 517 10.31 -20.47 -5.52
N GLY A 518 9.92 -21.46 -4.71
CA GLY A 518 8.66 -22.20 -4.81
C GLY A 518 7.46 -21.40 -4.30
N ALA A 519 6.33 -22.08 -4.04
CA ALA A 519 5.17 -21.42 -3.44
C ALA A 519 5.40 -21.13 -1.95
N PHE A 520 4.88 -20.02 -1.45
CA PHE A 520 4.81 -19.77 -0.01
C PHE A 520 3.87 -20.77 0.65
N GLN A 521 4.35 -21.43 1.71
CA GLN A 521 3.58 -22.38 2.51
C GLN A 521 3.70 -22.02 3.99
N PRO A 522 2.68 -22.33 4.83
CA PRO A 522 2.77 -22.15 6.26
C PRO A 522 4.00 -22.90 6.83
N MET A 523 4.88 -22.18 7.52
CA MET A 523 6.05 -22.74 8.19
C MET A 523 5.75 -22.94 9.68
N GLN A 524 5.28 -21.90 10.35
CA GLN A 524 4.94 -21.93 11.78
C GLN A 524 3.81 -20.94 12.08
N ALA A 525 3.05 -21.24 13.13
CA ALA A 525 2.06 -20.33 13.69
C ALA A 525 2.27 -20.18 15.20
N TRP A 526 2.05 -18.95 15.67
CA TRP A 526 2.30 -18.53 17.05
C TRP A 526 1.13 -17.70 17.54
N LYS A 527 0.83 -17.78 18.83
CA LYS A 527 -0.21 -16.98 19.48
C LYS A 527 0.33 -16.29 20.73
N ALA A 528 -0.03 -15.03 20.92
CA ALA A 528 0.26 -14.26 22.11
C ALA A 528 -1.03 -13.58 22.61
N GLY A 529 -1.29 -13.64 23.92
CA GLY A 529 -2.47 -13.00 24.53
C GLY A 529 -2.29 -11.49 24.67
N LEU A 530 -3.39 -10.72 24.60
CA LEU A 530 -3.42 -9.31 24.99
C LEU A 530 -4.03 -9.18 26.38
N GLU A 531 -3.25 -8.63 27.30
CA GLU A 531 -3.62 -8.49 28.71
C GLU A 531 -3.60 -7.02 29.10
N LEU A 532 -4.40 -6.65 30.11
CA LEU A 532 -4.38 -5.30 30.67
C LEU A 532 -3.41 -5.26 31.85
N ASP A 533 -2.39 -4.41 31.77
CA ASP A 533 -1.60 -4.07 32.94
C ASP A 533 -2.37 -3.07 33.80
N GLY A 534 -2.87 -3.53 34.95
CA GLY A 534 -3.65 -2.71 35.88
C GLY A 534 -2.86 -1.56 36.52
N THR A 535 -1.52 -1.67 36.57
CA THR A 535 -0.64 -0.63 37.14
C THR A 535 -0.37 0.46 36.11
N LEU A 536 -0.03 0.06 34.88
CA LEU A 536 0.31 0.99 33.80
C LEU A 536 -0.90 1.42 32.96
N LYS A 537 -2.08 0.85 33.22
CA LYS A 537 -3.36 1.09 32.51
C LYS A 537 -3.22 1.01 30.99
N ARG A 538 -2.46 0.03 30.50
CA ARG A 538 -2.17 -0.17 29.07
C ARG A 538 -2.24 -1.65 28.69
N LEU A 539 -2.42 -1.93 27.41
CA LEU A 539 -2.28 -3.29 26.89
C LEU A 539 -0.83 -3.77 26.97
N VAL A 540 -0.66 -5.05 27.27
CA VAL A 540 0.61 -5.77 27.21
C VAL A 540 0.38 -7.03 26.40
N LEU A 541 1.35 -7.36 25.55
CA LEU A 541 1.34 -8.61 24.79
C LEU A 541 2.03 -9.68 25.63
N ALA A 542 1.40 -10.82 25.87
CA ALA A 542 1.97 -11.97 26.57
C ALA A 542 3.02 -12.71 25.72
N ASP A 543 3.64 -13.74 26.28
CA ASP A 543 4.63 -14.56 25.57
C ASP A 543 4.02 -15.28 24.36
N TRP A 544 4.83 -15.44 23.32
CA TRP A 544 4.47 -16.21 22.13
C TRP A 544 4.48 -17.70 22.45
N ARG A 545 3.37 -18.38 22.15
CA ARG A 545 3.24 -19.83 22.23
C ARG A 545 3.05 -20.37 20.83
N ARG A 546 3.86 -21.37 20.47
CA ARG A 546 3.71 -22.07 19.19
C ARG A 546 2.37 -22.79 19.17
N LEU A 547 1.59 -22.58 18.13
CA LEU A 547 0.40 -23.37 17.87
C LEU A 547 0.86 -24.72 17.32
N ALA A 548 0.34 -25.81 17.88
CA ALA A 548 0.52 -27.13 17.30
C ALA A 548 -0.03 -27.11 15.87
N GLU A 549 0.62 -27.81 14.95
CA GLU A 549 0.10 -27.98 13.59
C GLU A 549 -1.30 -28.59 13.70
N ALA A 550 -2.30 -27.88 13.17
CA ALA A 550 -3.61 -28.49 12.95
C ALA A 550 -3.37 -29.61 11.92
N GLN A 551 -3.50 -30.86 12.37
CA GLN A 551 -3.44 -32.05 11.50
C GLN A 551 -4.48 -31.99 10.39
#